data_AF-A0AAD2K7E8-F1
#
_entry.id   AF-A0AAD2K7E8-F1
#
_cell.length_a   1.000
_cell.length_b   1.000
_cell.length_c   1.000
_cell.angle_alpha   90.00
_cell.angle_beta   90.00
_cell.angle_gamma   90.00
#
_symmetry.space_group_name_H-M   'P 1'
#
loop_
_entity.id
_entity.type
_entity.pdbx_description
1 polymer ?
#
loop_
_entity_poly.entity_id
_entity_poly.type
_entity_poly.pdbx_seq_one_letter_code
_entity_poly.pdbx_strand_id
1 'polypeptide(L)'
;MAGTSYPTFTFDTTAEEVATAFADEIKGKNVLVTGTSINGLGFETARVIAKHANLVIITGYNRERLELARAELEKESPKAEIRPLVLDLSSLKDVRRAASEVNA
;
A
#
# COMPACT_ATOMS: atom_id res chain seq x y z
N MET A 1 27.34 15.29 2.86
CA MET A 1 26.45 14.42 2.06
C MET A 1 26.93 13.00 2.28
N ALA A 2 26.39 12.29 3.27
CA ALA A 2 26.74 10.89 3.47
C ALA A 2 26.15 10.11 2.29
N GLY A 3 26.98 9.37 1.55
CA GLY A 3 26.50 8.51 0.48
C GLY A 3 25.59 7.45 1.09
N THR A 4 24.31 7.46 0.73
CA THR A 4 23.38 6.40 1.13
C THR A 4 23.78 5.12 0.42
N SER A 5 24.45 4.22 1.14
CA SER A 5 24.62 2.84 0.69
C SER A 5 23.30 2.12 0.94
N TYR A 6 22.58 1.80 -0.13
CA TYR A 6 21.36 1.00 -0.01
C TYR A 6 21.69 -0.46 0.34
N PRO A 7 20.79 -1.17 1.05
CA PRO A 7 20.94 -2.61 1.27
C PRO A 7 21.01 -3.34 -0.08
N THR A 8 21.79 -4.41 -0.15
CA THR A 8 21.81 -5.30 -1.32
C THR A 8 20.71 -6.35 -1.15
N PHE A 9 19.77 -6.41 -2.09
CA PHE A 9 18.70 -7.41 -2.13
C PHE A 9 18.99 -8.48 -3.18
N THR A 10 18.56 -9.70 -2.92
CA THR A 10 18.71 -10.86 -3.82
C THR A 10 17.35 -11.37 -4.28
N PHE A 11 17.34 -12.41 -5.11
CA PHE A 11 16.11 -13.07 -5.54
C PHE A 11 15.29 -13.65 -4.37
N ASP A 12 15.96 -14.04 -3.28
CA ASP A 12 15.33 -14.66 -2.12
C ASP A 12 14.88 -13.65 -1.07
N THR A 13 15.15 -12.34 -1.28
CA THR A 13 14.72 -11.29 -0.35
C THR A 13 13.20 -11.14 -0.39
N THR A 14 12.59 -11.22 0.78
CA THR A 14 11.14 -11.10 0.97
C THR A 14 10.68 -9.63 0.99
N ALA A 15 9.39 -9.41 0.71
CA ALA A 15 8.78 -8.10 0.82
C ALA A 15 8.89 -7.52 2.25
N GLU A 16 8.78 -8.38 3.28
CA GLU A 16 9.03 -8.04 4.68
C GLU A 16 10.43 -7.45 4.91
N GLU A 17 11.46 -8.12 4.41
CA GLU A 17 12.85 -7.70 4.61
C GLU A 17 13.09 -6.33 3.95
N VAL A 18 12.57 -6.13 2.74
CA VAL A 18 12.67 -4.83 2.05
C VAL A 18 11.92 -3.74 2.80
N ALA A 19 10.67 -3.98 3.22
CA ALA A 19 9.88 -2.99 3.94
C ALA A 19 10.51 -2.63 5.29
N THR A 20 11.07 -3.61 6.00
CA THR A 20 11.77 -3.41 7.27
C THR A 20 13.06 -2.62 7.08
N ALA A 21 13.83 -2.90 6.03
CA ALA A 21 15.07 -2.20 5.72
C ALA A 21 14.86 -0.71 5.39
N PHE A 22 13.65 -0.34 4.94
CA PHE A 22 13.24 1.05 4.68
C PHE A 22 12.18 1.57 5.67
N ALA A 23 12.08 0.98 6.85
CA ALA A 23 11.04 1.32 7.81
C ALA A 23 11.07 2.81 8.19
N ASP A 24 12.26 3.40 8.35
CA ASP A 24 12.43 4.80 8.69
C ASP A 24 11.99 5.74 7.55
N GLU A 25 12.19 5.35 6.30
CA GLU A 25 11.72 6.08 5.12
C GLU A 25 10.22 5.95 4.90
N ILE A 26 9.60 4.84 5.33
CA ILE A 26 8.16 4.62 5.21
C ILE A 26 7.40 5.31 6.35
N LYS A 27 8.00 5.38 7.53
CA LYS A 27 7.38 5.90 8.75
C LYS A 27 6.80 7.31 8.55
N GLY A 28 5.55 7.48 8.95
CA GLY A 28 4.84 8.77 8.86
C GLY A 28 4.30 9.11 7.47
N LYS A 29 4.52 8.27 6.45
CA LYS A 29 4.00 8.52 5.10
C LYS A 29 2.61 7.94 4.90
N ASN A 30 1.86 8.60 4.02
CA ASN A 30 0.63 8.06 3.44
C ASN A 30 0.98 7.44 2.09
N VAL A 31 0.67 6.17 1.90
CA VAL A 31 1.04 5.40 0.71
C VAL A 31 -0.22 4.95 -0.01
N LEU A 32 -0.35 5.29 -1.30
CA LEU A 32 -1.40 4.76 -2.17
C LEU A 32 -0.84 3.63 -3.02
N VAL A 33 -1.51 2.48 -3.00
CA VAL A 33 -1.13 1.30 -3.78
C VAL A 33 -2.18 1.00 -4.83
N THR A 34 -1.75 0.92 -6.09
CA THR A 34 -2.61 0.53 -7.21
C THR A 34 -2.69 -0.98 -7.37
N GLY A 35 -3.89 -1.53 -7.57
CA GLY A 35 -4.06 -2.96 -7.89
C GLY A 35 -3.86 -3.87 -6.69
N THR A 36 -4.67 -3.70 -5.64
CA THR A 36 -4.56 -4.42 -4.36
C THR A 36 -5.51 -5.62 -4.27
N SER A 37 -5.62 -6.39 -5.35
CA SER A 37 -6.36 -7.66 -5.33
C SER A 37 -5.70 -8.64 -4.35
N ILE A 38 -6.51 -9.33 -3.53
CA ILE A 38 -6.04 -10.35 -2.59
C ILE A 38 -5.15 -11.38 -3.32
N ASN A 39 -4.05 -11.79 -2.68
CA ASN A 39 -3.00 -12.65 -3.24
C ASN A 39 -2.21 -12.05 -4.42
N GLY A 40 -2.41 -10.77 -4.73
CA GLY A 40 -1.63 -10.03 -5.73
C GLY A 40 -0.46 -9.25 -5.13
N LEU A 41 0.46 -8.82 -5.99
CA LEU A 41 1.65 -8.05 -5.58
C LEU A 41 1.31 -6.72 -4.89
N GLY A 42 0.24 -6.04 -5.33
CA GLY A 42 -0.21 -4.81 -4.70
C GLY A 42 -0.77 -5.04 -3.29
N PHE A 43 -1.44 -6.18 -3.07
CA PHE A 43 -1.90 -6.57 -1.74
C PHE A 43 -0.71 -6.86 -0.82
N GLU A 44 0.25 -7.63 -1.32
CA GLU A 44 1.49 -7.94 -0.59
C GLU A 44 2.28 -6.67 -0.23
N THR A 45 2.38 -5.74 -1.18
CA THR A 45 3.01 -4.43 -0.96
C THR A 45 2.28 -3.63 0.12
N ALA A 46 0.94 -3.57 0.06
CA ALA A 46 0.15 -2.91 1.08
C ALA A 46 0.32 -3.55 2.46
N ARG A 47 0.39 -4.88 2.52
CA ARG A 47 0.57 -5.69 3.74
C ARG A 47 1.85 -5.37 4.48
N VAL A 48 2.98 -5.32 3.77
CA VAL A 48 4.27 -5.03 4.40
C VAL A 48 4.46 -3.54 4.71
N ILE A 49 3.93 -2.64 3.87
CA ILE A 49 4.01 -1.19 4.10
C ILE A 49 3.11 -0.76 5.27
N ALA A 50 1.93 -1.37 5.42
CA ALA A 50 0.97 -1.06 6.48
C ALA A 50 1.55 -1.21 7.90
N LYS A 51 2.58 -2.05 8.07
CA LYS A 51 3.29 -2.23 9.35
C LYS A 51 4.07 -0.99 9.79
N HIS A 52 4.44 -0.11 8.85
CA HIS A 52 5.35 1.01 9.09
C HIS A 52 4.75 2.38 8.71
N ALA A 53 3.86 2.42 7.72
CA ALA A 53 3.25 3.65 7.23
C ALA A 53 2.26 4.27 8.22
N ASN A 54 1.95 5.56 8.01
CA ASN A 54 0.85 6.22 8.73
C ASN A 54 -0.51 5.77 8.20
N LEU A 55 -0.66 5.77 6.87
CA LEU A 55 -1.89 5.40 6.17
C LEU A 55 -1.55 4.62 4.90
N VAL A 56 -2.27 3.53 4.64
CA VAL A 56 -2.23 2.83 3.35
C VAL A 56 -3.58 2.94 2.66
N ILE A 57 -3.59 3.56 1.48
CA ILE A 57 -4.75 3.67 0.62
C ILE A 57 -4.68 2.53 -0.40
N ILE A 58 -5.60 1.58 -0.29
CA ILE A 58 -5.69 0.45 -1.21
C ILE A 58 -6.71 0.77 -2.30
N THR A 59 -6.44 0.35 -3.54
CA THR A 59 -7.29 0.73 -4.67
C THR A 59 -7.66 -0.46 -5.56
N GLY A 60 -8.88 -0.40 -6.10
CA GLY A 60 -9.43 -1.38 -7.02
C GLY A 60 -10.79 -0.97 -7.57
N TYR A 61 -11.23 -1.62 -8.63
CA TYR A 61 -12.50 -1.28 -9.30
C TYR A 61 -13.73 -1.86 -8.60
N ASN A 62 -13.57 -2.96 -7.84
CA ASN A 62 -14.67 -3.63 -7.14
C ASN A 62 -14.59 -3.35 -5.63
N ARG A 63 -15.61 -2.66 -5.10
CA ARG A 63 -15.68 -2.26 -3.69
C ARG A 63 -15.70 -3.46 -2.73
N GLU A 64 -16.47 -4.50 -3.02
CA GLU A 64 -16.60 -5.67 -2.14
C GLU A 64 -15.25 -6.38 -1.97
N ARG A 65 -14.53 -6.59 -3.07
CA ARG A 65 -13.19 -7.19 -3.04
C ARG A 65 -12.18 -6.31 -2.29
N LEU A 66 -12.34 -4.98 -2.39
CA LEU A 66 -11.47 -4.04 -1.70
C LEU A 66 -11.71 -4.05 -0.19
N GLU A 67 -12.96 -4.17 0.25
CA GLU A 67 -13.29 -4.35 1.67
C GLU A 67 -12.76 -5.69 2.22
N LEU A 68 -12.84 -6.77 1.45
CA LEU A 68 -12.22 -8.04 1.82
C LEU A 68 -10.69 -7.91 1.96
N ALA A 69 -10.04 -7.19 1.05
CA ALA A 69 -8.61 -6.91 1.13
C ALA A 69 -8.27 -6.08 2.38
N ARG A 70 -9.04 -5.02 2.67
CA ARG A 70 -8.88 -4.22 3.90
C ARG A 70 -8.97 -5.10 5.14
N ALA A 71 -10.02 -5.93 5.23
CA ALA A 71 -10.23 -6.81 6.38
C ALA A 71 -9.08 -7.80 6.59
N GLU A 72 -8.48 -8.33 5.51
CA GLU A 72 -7.34 -9.24 5.61
C GLU A 72 -6.08 -8.52 6.08
N LEU A 73 -5.81 -7.31 5.55
CA LEU A 73 -4.67 -6.50 5.97
C LEU A 73 -4.79 -6.07 7.44
N GLU A 74 -5.99 -5.73 7.91
CA GLU A 74 -6.27 -5.36 9.30
C GLU A 74 -6.08 -6.54 10.27
N LYS A 75 -6.29 -7.79 9.83
CA LYS A 75 -5.98 -8.97 10.67
C LYS A 75 -4.48 -9.09 10.93
N GLU A 76 -3.65 -8.82 9.93
CA GLU A 76 -2.20 -8.89 10.07
C GLU A 76 -1.61 -7.68 10.79
N SER A 77 -2.17 -6.50 10.56
CA SER A 77 -1.73 -5.25 11.19
C SER A 77 -2.91 -4.49 11.79
N PRO A 78 -3.40 -4.88 12.99
CA PRO A 78 -4.59 -4.26 13.61
C PRO A 78 -4.44 -2.78 13.96
N LYS A 79 -3.21 -2.26 13.97
CA LYS A 79 -2.90 -0.84 14.22
C LYS A 79 -2.74 -0.03 12.95
N ALA A 80 -2.72 -0.67 11.78
CA ALA A 80 -2.54 0.03 10.52
C ALA A 80 -3.82 0.78 10.14
N GLU A 81 -3.67 2.01 9.68
CA GLU A 81 -4.78 2.75 9.08
C GLU A 81 -4.87 2.37 7.60
N ILE A 82 -5.99 1.75 7.20
CA ILE A 82 -6.19 1.28 5.84
C ILE A 82 -7.47 1.89 5.26
N ARG A 83 -7.32 2.64 4.17
CA ARG A 83 -8.41 3.32 3.48
C ARG A 83 -8.67 2.69 2.11
N PRO A 84 -9.84 2.05 1.89
CA PRO A 84 -10.21 1.56 0.57
C PRO A 84 -10.69 2.72 -0.29
N LEU A 85 -10.19 2.78 -1.52
CA LEU A 85 -10.59 3.76 -2.53
C LEU A 85 -10.94 3.05 -3.82
N VAL A 86 -12.21 3.15 -4.22
CA VAL A 86 -12.63 2.64 -5.53
C VAL A 86 -11.94 3.47 -6.60
N LEU A 87 -11.29 2.81 -7.55
CA LEU A 87 -10.56 3.46 -8.64
C LEU A 87 -10.54 2.56 -9.88
N ASP A 88 -11.04 3.11 -10.98
CA ASP A 88 -10.89 2.57 -12.32
C ASP A 88 -9.85 3.38 -13.11
N LEU A 89 -8.64 2.81 -13.23
CA LEU A 89 -7.53 3.42 -13.96
C LEU A 89 -7.77 3.50 -15.48
N SER A 90 -8.78 2.82 -16.02
CA SER A 90 -9.15 2.96 -17.43
C SER A 90 -9.92 4.26 -17.72
N SER A 91 -10.41 4.96 -16.68
CA SER A 91 -11.21 6.17 -16.78
C SER A 91 -10.49 7.37 -16.16
N LEU A 92 -10.02 8.32 -16.99
CA LEU A 92 -9.41 9.56 -16.50
C LEU A 92 -10.38 10.43 -15.69
N LYS A 93 -11.68 10.31 -15.93
CA LYS A 93 -12.71 10.96 -15.10
C LYS A 93 -12.68 10.39 -13.69
N ASP A 94 -12.57 9.06 -13.58
CA ASP A 94 -12.53 8.39 -12.29
C ASP A 94 -11.21 8.64 -11.54
N VAL A 95 -10.08 8.66 -12.25
CA VAL A 95 -8.77 9.06 -11.70
C VAL A 95 -8.85 10.45 -11.06
N ARG A 96 -9.46 11.43 -11.75
CA ARG A 96 -9.63 12.79 -11.20
C ARG A 96 -10.53 12.82 -9.97
N ARG A 97 -11.64 12.08 -9.97
CA ARG A 97 -12.52 11.93 -8.78
C ARG A 97 -11.73 11.35 -7.61
N ALA A 98 -11.03 10.25 -7.83
CA ALA A 98 -10.25 9.56 -6.80
C ALA A 98 -9.12 10.44 -6.26
N ALA A 99 -8.44 11.21 -7.12
CA ALA A 99 -7.42 12.17 -6.68
C ALA A 99 -8.00 13.27 -5.77
N SER A 100 -9.19 13.79 -6.09
CA SER A 100 -9.87 14.75 -5.20
C SER A 100 -10.24 14.12 -3.85
N GLU A 101 -10.70 12.87 -3.84
CA GLU A 101 -11.03 12.12 -2.61
C GLU A 101 -9.80 11.82 -1.74
N VAL A 102 -8.64 11.57 -2.37
CA VAL A 102 -7.37 11.36 -1.65
C VAL A 102 -6.90 12.64 -0.94
N ASN A 103 -7.10 13.80 -1.57
CA ASN A 103 -6.64 15.12 -1.10
C ASN A 103 -7.63 15.85 -0.18
N ALA A 104 -8.82 15.29 0.03
CA ALA A 104 -9.82 15.81 0.97
C ALA A 104 -9.50 15.38 2.40
#